data_AF-A0A2H0YHR9-F1
#
_entry.id   AF-A0A2H0YHR9-F1
#
_cell.length_a   1.000
_cell.length_b   1.000
_cell.length_c   1.000
_cell.angle_alpha   90.00
_cell.angle_beta   90.00
_cell.angle_gamma   90.00
#
_symmetry.space_group_name_H-M   'P 1'
#
loop_
_entity.id
_entity.type
_entity.pdbx_description
1 polymer ?
#
loop_
_entity_poly.entity_id
_entity_poly.type
_entity_poly.pdbx_seq_one_letter_code
_entity_poly.pdbx_strand_id
1 'polypeptide(L)'
;MKMSTKELQEKILKTLKNWQKVEDSSVESTGNVMKKSTNPIVHIVMEIIQNDSRTHHRVQQMIVDSMEKKALSLTPEEMGGVWDMIEKHLQIEKKMVEHVEEALSALKGKKMIVQEYLLNYLLTDERKHDKLLSDFNSIKKGMYPYA
;
A
#
# COMPACT_ATOMS: atom_id res chain seq x y z
N MET A 1 -5.78 36.05 2.61
CA MET A 1 -7.03 35.44 3.12
C MET A 1 -6.80 33.95 3.31
N LYS A 2 -7.32 33.37 4.39
CA LYS A 2 -7.25 31.91 4.65
C LYS A 2 -8.29 31.23 3.77
N MET A 3 -7.89 30.18 3.06
CA MET A 3 -8.76 29.40 2.17
C MET A 3 -9.95 28.83 2.96
N SER A 4 -11.16 28.90 2.40
CA SER A 4 -12.36 28.31 2.99
C SER A 4 -12.32 26.78 2.90
N THR A 5 -13.13 26.10 3.73
CA THR A 5 -13.26 24.63 3.69
C THR A 5 -13.68 24.13 2.31
N LYS A 6 -14.59 24.85 1.64
CA LYS A 6 -15.06 24.50 0.29
C LYS A 6 -13.92 24.58 -0.73
N GLU A 7 -13.18 25.69 -0.76
CA GLU A 7 -12.03 25.86 -1.67
C GLU A 7 -10.94 24.81 -1.41
N LEU A 8 -10.72 24.43 -0.13
CA LEU A 8 -9.80 23.36 0.22
C LEU A 8 -10.26 22.01 -0.34
N GLN A 9 -11.54 21.65 -0.17
CA GLN A 9 -12.10 20.40 -0.68
C GLN A 9 -12.02 20.33 -2.21
N GLU A 10 -12.38 21.41 -2.91
CA GLU A 10 -12.26 21.51 -4.37
C GLU A 10 -10.81 21.34 -4.84
N LYS A 11 -9.85 21.94 -4.11
CA LYS A 11 -8.42 21.77 -4.41
C LYS A 11 -7.96 20.33 -4.23
N ILE A 12 -8.35 19.67 -3.13
CA ILE A 12 -8.01 18.26 -2.86
C ILE A 12 -8.59 17.36 -3.96
N LEU A 13 -9.87 17.52 -4.29
CA LEU A 13 -10.53 16.75 -5.35
C LEU A 13 -9.83 16.91 -6.70
N LYS A 14 -9.48 18.14 -7.07
CA LYS A 14 -8.74 18.42 -8.31
C LYS A 14 -7.36 17.74 -8.30
N THR A 15 -6.64 17.80 -7.17
CA THR A 15 -5.33 17.15 -7.04
C THR A 15 -5.44 15.64 -7.17
N LEU A 16 -6.38 14.99 -6.46
CA LEU A 16 -6.57 13.54 -6.51
C LEU A 16 -6.93 13.06 -7.92
N LYS A 17 -7.87 13.73 -8.58
CA LYS A 17 -8.28 13.39 -9.96
C LYS A 17 -7.15 13.58 -10.98
N ASN A 18 -6.27 14.56 -10.77
CA ASN A 18 -5.09 14.72 -11.60
C ASN A 18 -4.03 13.65 -11.30
N TRP A 19 -3.85 13.29 -10.03
CA TRP A 19 -2.94 12.22 -9.62
C TRP A 19 -3.36 10.86 -10.19
N GLN A 20 -4.66 10.54 -10.21
CA GLN A 20 -5.18 9.32 -10.85
C GLN A 20 -4.74 9.19 -12.32
N LYS A 21 -4.73 10.29 -13.09
CA LYS A 21 -4.22 10.29 -14.47
C LYS A 21 -2.73 9.98 -14.56
N VAL A 22 -1.96 10.41 -13.56
CA VAL A 22 -0.53 10.06 -13.45
C VAL A 22 -0.36 8.58 -13.09
N GLU A 23 -1.19 8.03 -12.20
CA GLU A 23 -1.21 6.59 -11.91
C GLU A 23 -1.56 5.76 -13.15
N ASP A 24 -2.55 6.18 -13.95
CA ASP A 24 -2.91 5.52 -15.21
C ASP A 24 -1.75 5.56 -16.21
N SER A 25 -1.06 6.71 -16.30
CA SER A 25 0.13 6.85 -17.14
C SER A 25 1.29 5.97 -16.66
N SER A 26 1.43 5.78 -15.34
CA SER A 26 2.40 4.85 -14.75
C SER A 26 2.09 3.40 -15.13
N VAL A 27 0.82 3.00 -15.07
CA VAL A 27 0.36 1.67 -15.48
C VAL A 27 0.63 1.41 -16.96
N GLU A 28 0.34 2.38 -17.83
CA GLU A 28 0.63 2.26 -19.26
C GLU A 28 2.15 2.18 -19.52
N SER A 29 2.92 3.06 -18.88
CA SER A 29 4.38 3.14 -19.04
C SER A 29 5.07 1.83 -18.64
N THR A 30 4.75 1.28 -17.46
CA THR A 30 5.25 -0.02 -17.00
C THR A 30 4.86 -1.15 -17.95
N GLY A 31 3.62 -1.14 -18.46
CA GLY A 31 3.17 -2.10 -19.48
C GLY A 31 3.97 -2.02 -20.78
N ASN A 32 4.32 -0.81 -21.23
CA ASN A 32 5.13 -0.60 -22.42
C ASN A 32 6.59 -1.05 -22.24
N VAL A 33 7.16 -0.91 -21.04
CA VAL A 33 8.48 -1.48 -20.71
C VAL A 33 8.43 -3.01 -20.78
N MET A 34 7.41 -3.64 -20.18
CA MET A 34 7.24 -5.09 -20.21
C MET A 34 7.03 -5.65 -21.62
N LYS A 35 6.36 -4.91 -22.52
CA LYS A 35 6.24 -5.31 -23.94
C LYS A 35 7.56 -5.29 -24.70
N LYS A 36 8.52 -4.45 -24.29
CA LYS A 36 9.81 -4.25 -24.98
C LYS A 36 10.94 -5.13 -24.46
N SER A 37 10.75 -5.81 -23.34
CA SER A 37 11.74 -6.67 -22.71
C SER A 37 11.16 -8.05 -22.51
N THR A 38 11.98 -9.10 -22.65
CA THR A 38 11.62 -10.47 -22.21
C THR A 38 12.37 -10.86 -20.93
N ASN A 39 13.14 -9.94 -20.35
CA ASN A 39 13.93 -10.20 -19.16
C ASN A 39 13.00 -10.32 -17.93
N PRO A 40 13.03 -11.45 -17.21
CA PRO A 40 12.12 -11.70 -16.09
C PRO A 40 12.33 -10.74 -14.91
N ILE A 41 13.55 -10.24 -14.69
CA ILE A 41 13.84 -9.26 -13.63
C ILE A 41 13.19 -7.92 -13.96
N VAL A 42 13.27 -7.49 -15.23
CA VAL A 42 12.60 -6.27 -15.67
C VAL A 42 11.08 -6.41 -15.54
N HIS A 43 10.54 -7.57 -15.91
CA HIS A 43 9.10 -7.84 -15.79
C HIS A 43 8.60 -7.74 -14.35
N ILE A 44 9.22 -8.46 -13.41
CA ILE A 44 8.73 -8.46 -12.03
C ILE A 44 8.82 -7.07 -11.39
N VAL A 45 9.89 -6.31 -11.65
CA VAL A 45 10.03 -4.95 -11.12
C VAL A 45 8.96 -4.02 -11.70
N MET A 46 8.68 -4.10 -13.01
CA MET A 46 7.64 -3.28 -13.62
C MET A 46 6.24 -3.70 -13.17
N GLU A 47 5.99 -5.00 -12.96
CA GLU A 47 4.72 -5.53 -12.48
C GLU A 47 4.43 -5.07 -11.04
N ILE A 48 5.42 -5.09 -10.16
CA ILE A 48 5.33 -4.54 -8.80
C ILE A 48 4.86 -3.09 -8.84
N ILE A 49 5.56 -2.23 -9.59
CA ILE A 49 5.25 -0.79 -9.68
C ILE A 49 3.86 -0.58 -10.31
N GLN A 50 3.52 -1.38 -11.30
CA GLN A 50 2.21 -1.32 -11.97
C GLN A 50 1.08 -1.65 -10.99
N ASN A 51 1.25 -2.68 -10.15
CA ASN A 51 0.25 -3.08 -9.16
C ASN A 51 0.11 -2.06 -8.04
N ASP A 52 1.20 -1.45 -7.59
CA ASP A 52 1.16 -0.34 -6.65
C ASP A 52 0.39 0.85 -7.22
N SER A 53 0.67 1.23 -8.48
CA SER A 53 -0.01 2.36 -9.14
C SER A 53 -1.53 2.14 -9.24
N ARG A 54 -1.96 0.91 -9.57
CA ARG A 54 -3.38 0.53 -9.57
C ARG A 54 -3.99 0.64 -8.18
N THR A 55 -3.27 0.22 -7.15
CA THR A 55 -3.74 0.29 -5.76
C THR A 55 -3.85 1.74 -5.30
N HIS A 56 -2.87 2.59 -5.61
CA HIS A 56 -2.89 4.02 -5.33
C HIS A 56 -4.09 4.71 -5.99
N HIS A 57 -4.35 4.44 -7.27
CA HIS A 57 -5.53 4.97 -7.96
C HIS A 57 -6.81 4.61 -7.17
N ARG A 58 -6.97 3.35 -6.75
CA ARG A 58 -8.14 2.89 -5.97
C ARG A 58 -8.26 3.62 -4.64
N VAL A 59 -7.16 3.84 -3.92
CA VAL A 59 -7.16 4.62 -2.67
C VAL A 59 -7.58 6.07 -2.94
N GLN A 60 -7.03 6.70 -3.97
CA GLN A 60 -7.41 8.05 -4.38
C GLN A 60 -8.91 8.13 -4.73
N GLN A 61 -9.45 7.12 -5.43
CA GLN A 61 -10.87 7.07 -5.77
C GLN A 61 -11.75 6.92 -4.53
N MET A 62 -11.33 6.12 -3.55
CA MET A 62 -12.05 5.99 -2.28
C MET A 62 -12.12 7.32 -1.54
N ILE A 63 -11.04 8.11 -1.55
CA ILE A 63 -11.04 9.46 -0.96
C ILE A 63 -11.98 10.39 -1.74
N VAL A 64 -11.92 10.40 -3.08
CA VAL A 64 -12.82 11.21 -3.93
C VAL A 64 -14.28 10.87 -3.65
N ASP A 65 -14.62 9.58 -3.62
CA ASP A 65 -15.98 9.11 -3.37
C ASP A 65 -16.45 9.46 -1.95
N SER A 66 -15.54 9.49 -0.98
CA SER A 66 -15.85 9.92 0.39
C SER A 66 -16.31 11.37 0.49
N MET A 67 -15.87 12.21 -0.46
CA MET A 67 -16.13 13.65 -0.51
C MET A 67 -17.29 14.00 -1.44
N GLU A 68 -17.45 13.27 -2.56
CA GLU A 68 -18.44 13.58 -3.60
C GLU A 68 -19.73 12.75 -3.48
N LYS A 69 -19.67 11.55 -2.91
CA LYS A 69 -20.79 10.59 -2.93
C LYS A 69 -21.32 10.29 -1.53
N LYS A 70 -20.51 9.68 -0.68
CA LYS A 70 -20.93 9.23 0.66
C LYS A 70 -19.74 9.23 1.59
N ALA A 71 -19.89 9.86 2.75
CA ALA A 71 -18.88 9.79 3.81
C ALA A 71 -18.54 8.33 4.17
N LEU A 72 -17.25 8.05 4.36
CA LEU A 72 -16.78 6.76 4.84
C LEU A 72 -17.09 6.64 6.34
N SER A 73 -17.55 5.47 6.75
CA SER A 73 -17.76 5.10 8.14
C SER A 73 -17.25 3.69 8.35
N LEU A 74 -16.76 3.42 9.56
CA LEU A 74 -16.45 2.10 10.06
C LEU A 74 -17.04 2.04 11.47
N THR A 75 -17.91 1.08 11.76
CA THR A 75 -18.51 0.97 13.10
C THR A 75 -17.67 0.08 14.02
N PRO A 76 -17.80 0.24 15.35
CA PRO A 76 -17.17 -0.65 16.32
C PRO A 76 -17.48 -2.13 16.04
N GLU A 77 -18.71 -2.47 15.67
CA GLU A 77 -19.18 -3.82 15.36
C GLU A 77 -18.52 -4.36 14.08
N GLU A 78 -18.46 -3.55 13.02
CA GLU A 78 -17.78 -3.90 11.77
C GLU A 78 -16.29 -4.17 12.02
N MET A 79 -15.63 -3.31 12.80
CA MET A 79 -14.23 -3.50 13.20
C MET A 79 -14.06 -4.76 14.05
N GLY A 80 -14.91 -4.96 15.06
CA GLY A 80 -14.87 -6.11 15.96
C GLY A 80 -15.06 -7.43 15.20
N GLY A 81 -15.93 -7.45 14.19
CA GLY A 81 -16.21 -8.64 13.38
C GLY A 81 -15.04 -9.15 12.55
N VAL A 82 -14.01 -8.32 12.29
CA VAL A 82 -12.83 -8.70 11.51
C VAL A 82 -11.52 -8.65 12.30
N TRP A 83 -11.54 -8.07 13.51
CA TRP A 83 -10.30 -7.75 14.24
C TRP A 83 -9.43 -8.97 14.53
N ASP A 84 -10.02 -10.06 15.00
CA ASP A 84 -9.28 -11.30 15.30
C ASP A 84 -8.58 -11.86 14.06
N MET A 85 -9.16 -11.65 12.86
CA MET A 85 -8.54 -12.05 11.60
C MET A 85 -7.36 -11.15 11.24
N ILE A 86 -7.47 -9.85 11.49
CA ILE A 86 -6.38 -8.88 11.29
C ILE A 86 -5.22 -9.16 12.24
N GLU A 87 -5.49 -9.47 13.52
CA GLU A 87 -4.44 -9.83 14.49
C GLU A 87 -3.73 -11.14 14.11
N LYS A 88 -4.48 -12.13 13.62
CA LYS A 88 -3.88 -13.36 13.07
C LYS A 88 -3.00 -13.05 11.86
N HIS A 89 -3.43 -12.15 10.99
CA HIS A 89 -2.65 -11.73 9.83
C HIS A 89 -1.35 -11.03 10.24
N LEU A 90 -1.36 -10.16 11.27
CA LEU A 90 -0.14 -9.58 11.84
C LEU A 90 0.89 -10.63 12.31
N GLN A 91 0.46 -11.81 12.79
CA GLN A 91 1.40 -12.88 13.11
C GLN A 91 1.96 -13.58 11.87
N ILE A 92 1.20 -13.59 10.77
CA ILE A 92 1.69 -14.10 9.48
C ILE A 92 2.75 -13.14 8.92
N GLU A 93 2.52 -11.83 8.96
CA GLU A 93 3.47 -10.80 8.53
C GLU A 93 4.82 -10.92 9.26
N LYS A 94 4.81 -11.17 10.58
CA LYS A 94 6.05 -11.40 11.34
C LYS A 94 6.85 -12.59 10.84
N LYS A 95 6.18 -13.70 10.50
CA LYS A 95 6.85 -14.89 9.94
C LYS A 95 7.42 -14.60 8.56
N MET A 96 6.74 -13.79 7.75
CA MET A 96 7.26 -13.36 6.44
C MET A 96 8.55 -12.54 6.62
N VAL A 97 8.58 -11.60 7.56
CA VAL A 97 9.80 -10.85 7.91
C VAL A 97 10.92 -11.78 8.36
N GLU A 98 10.64 -12.72 9.27
CA GLU A 98 11.63 -13.70 9.75
C GLU A 98 12.23 -14.51 8.59
N HIS A 99 11.40 -15.00 7.66
CA HIS A 99 11.86 -15.75 6.49
C HIS A 99 12.76 -14.92 5.58
N VAL A 100 12.42 -13.64 5.35
CA VAL A 100 13.25 -12.76 4.51
C VAL A 100 14.57 -12.43 5.20
N GLU A 101 14.57 -12.19 6.52
CA GLU A 101 15.79 -11.91 7.29
C GLU A 101 16.73 -13.13 7.37
N GLU A 102 16.17 -14.33 7.50
CA GLU A 102 16.91 -15.60 7.43
C GLU A 102 17.56 -15.76 6.05
N ALA A 103 16.79 -15.57 4.96
CA ALA A 103 17.29 -15.66 3.60
C ALA A 103 18.42 -14.65 3.34
N LEU A 104 18.24 -13.38 3.73
CA LEU A 104 19.27 -12.34 3.61
C LEU A 104 20.53 -12.68 4.41
N SER A 105 20.37 -13.26 5.60
CA SER A 105 21.49 -13.70 6.43
C SER A 105 22.28 -14.83 5.75
N ALA A 106 21.60 -15.77 5.09
CA ALA A 106 22.23 -16.85 4.32
C ALA A 106 23.03 -16.33 3.09
N LEU A 107 22.66 -15.16 2.56
CA LEU A 107 23.35 -14.53 1.43
C LEU A 107 24.62 -13.74 1.84
N LYS A 108 24.88 -13.54 3.14
CA LYS A 108 26.05 -12.75 3.60
C LYS A 108 27.36 -13.32 3.03
N GLY A 109 28.15 -12.44 2.41
CA GLY A 109 29.42 -12.80 1.78
C GLY A 109 29.29 -13.57 0.46
N LYS A 110 28.08 -13.71 -0.10
CA LYS A 110 27.82 -14.31 -1.41
C LYS A 110 27.60 -13.22 -2.46
N LYS A 111 27.84 -13.53 -3.74
CA LYS A 111 27.60 -12.61 -4.87
C LYS A 111 26.25 -12.88 -5.53
N MET A 112 25.17 -12.89 -4.75
CA MET A 112 23.80 -13.17 -5.22
C MET A 112 22.96 -11.88 -5.29
N ILE A 113 23.43 -10.94 -6.12
CA ILE A 113 22.97 -9.54 -6.12
C ILE A 113 21.47 -9.41 -6.46
N VAL A 114 20.98 -10.17 -7.44
CA VAL A 114 19.57 -10.10 -7.85
C VAL A 114 18.64 -10.62 -6.75
N GLN A 115 19.02 -11.73 -6.11
CA GLN A 115 18.25 -12.33 -5.02
C GLN A 115 18.25 -11.39 -3.81
N GLU A 116 19.40 -10.83 -3.44
CA GLU A 116 19.51 -9.86 -2.36
C GLU A 116 18.66 -8.62 -2.64
N TYR A 117 18.65 -8.11 -3.87
CA TYR A 117 17.79 -6.99 -4.27
C TYR A 117 16.29 -7.32 -4.08
N LEU A 118 15.83 -8.46 -4.58
CA LEU A 118 14.41 -8.85 -4.47
C LEU A 118 13.99 -9.16 -3.03
N LEU A 119 14.88 -9.77 -2.23
CA LEU A 119 14.62 -10.02 -0.81
C LEU A 119 14.53 -8.70 -0.02
N ASN A 120 15.39 -7.72 -0.30
CA ASN A 120 15.28 -6.40 0.33
C ASN A 120 13.99 -5.67 -0.05
N TYR A 121 13.51 -5.84 -1.29
CA TYR A 121 12.18 -5.36 -1.69
C TYR A 121 11.08 -6.00 -0.84
N LEU A 122 11.06 -7.33 -0.72
CA LEU A 122 10.06 -8.05 0.09
C LEU A 122 10.11 -7.58 1.55
N LEU A 123 11.30 -7.46 2.16
CA LEU A 123 11.44 -6.96 3.53
C LEU A 123 10.85 -5.56 3.72
N THR A 124 11.01 -4.69 2.71
CA THR A 124 10.44 -3.35 2.72
C THR A 124 8.92 -3.39 2.68
N ASP A 125 8.36 -4.30 1.89
CA ASP A 125 6.91 -4.46 1.72
C ASP A 125 6.24 -5.00 2.99
N GLU A 126 6.81 -6.03 3.63
CA GLU A 126 6.23 -6.58 4.87
C GLU A 126 6.32 -5.57 6.02
N ARG A 127 7.38 -4.76 6.09
CA ARG A 127 7.47 -3.65 7.05
C ARG A 127 6.45 -2.56 6.78
N LYS A 128 6.11 -2.31 5.51
CA LYS A 128 5.02 -1.41 5.12
C LYS A 128 3.66 -1.97 5.58
N HIS A 129 3.42 -3.27 5.42
CA HIS A 129 2.18 -3.93 5.86
C HIS A 129 2.01 -3.89 7.38
N ASP A 130 3.06 -4.25 8.14
CA ASP A 130 3.04 -4.17 9.61
C ASP A 130 2.70 -2.74 10.09
N LYS A 131 3.33 -1.73 9.49
CA LYS A 131 3.04 -0.33 9.81
C LYS A 131 1.60 0.06 9.49
N LEU A 132 1.09 -0.32 8.32
CA LEU A 132 -0.28 -0.01 7.90
C LEU A 132 -1.31 -0.60 8.86
N LEU A 133 -1.15 -1.86 9.26
CA LEU A 133 -2.06 -2.56 10.16
C LEU A 133 -1.93 -2.07 11.61
N SER A 134 -0.73 -1.69 12.05
CA SER A 134 -0.50 -1.06 13.36
C SER A 134 -1.17 0.32 13.45
N ASP A 135 -1.11 1.12 12.39
CA ASP A 135 -1.84 2.38 12.32
C ASP A 135 -3.36 2.15 12.31
N PHE A 136 -3.82 1.11 11.61
CA PHE A 136 -5.22 0.72 11.62
C PHE A 136 -5.70 0.29 13.02
N ASN A 137 -4.86 -0.37 13.82
CA ASN A 137 -5.15 -0.65 15.23
C ASN A 137 -5.36 0.63 16.06
N SER A 138 -4.63 1.70 15.75
CA SER A 138 -4.79 2.98 16.44
C SER A 138 -6.17 3.58 16.17
N ILE A 139 -6.74 3.36 14.98
CA ILE A 139 -8.13 3.72 14.66
C ILE A 139 -9.09 2.93 15.57
N LYS A 140 -8.93 1.61 15.69
CA LYS A 140 -9.74 0.78 16.60
C LYS A 140 -9.71 1.32 18.04
N LYS A 141 -8.52 1.62 18.59
CA LYS A 141 -8.41 2.16 19.96
C LYS A 141 -9.17 3.46 20.15
N GLY A 142 -9.17 4.34 19.14
CA GLY A 142 -9.96 5.57 19.15
C GLY A 142 -11.48 5.34 19.11
N MET A 143 -11.95 4.20 18.60
CA MET A 143 -13.38 3.84 18.52
C MET A 143 -13.93 3.30 19.85
N TYR A 144 -13.06 2.83 20.75
CA TYR A 144 -13.41 2.28 22.06
C TYR A 144 -12.68 3.04 23.18
N PRO A 145 -13.00 4.32 23.44
CA PRO A 145 -12.26 5.14 24.41
C PRO A 145 -12.40 4.71 25.88
N TYR A 146 -13.21 3.68 26.17
CA TYR A 146 -13.47 3.17 27.52
C TYR A 146 -13.26 1.66 27.69
N ALA A 147 -12.65 0.99 26.70
CA ALA A 147 -12.34 -0.44 26.77
C ALA A 147 -10.90 -0.70 27.24
#